data_AF-A0A6G0Y5G1-F1
#
_entry.id   AF-A0A6G0Y5G1-F1
#
_cell.length_a   1.000
_cell.length_b   1.000
_cell.length_c   1.000
_cell.angle_alpha   90.00
_cell.angle_beta   90.00
_cell.angle_gamma   90.00
#
_symmetry.space_group_name_H-M   'P 1'
#
loop_
_entity.id
_entity.type
_entity.pdbx_description
1 polymer ?
#
loop_
_entity_poly.entity_id
_entity_poly.type
_entity_poly.pdbx_seq_one_letter_code
_entity_poly.pdbx_strand_id
1 'polypeptide(L)'
;QILNGLACPCELGCMNTVYEVEKLQDAQTDQFEEPLEISFVSWPMVRYRREVLFGWVDLLVAFGGIAGLFLGFSLLSGVEIIYYFTLRACCMVTNNPKILEELSQEYDQKDEPVINLGLKPLWTVENKETPVITKNHGKKEAFALPFLP
;
A
#
# COMPACT_ATOMS: atom_id res chain seq x y z
N GLN A 1 61.77 12.94 -22.99
CA GLN A 1 61.63 11.68 -23.75
C GLN A 1 60.47 10.89 -23.15
N ILE A 2 59.44 10.65 -23.97
CA ILE A 2 58.43 9.58 -23.86
C ILE A 2 57.51 9.57 -22.62
N LEU A 3 56.37 10.27 -22.69
CA LEU A 3 55.20 9.95 -21.87
C LEU A 3 54.47 8.77 -22.55
N ASN A 4 54.90 7.55 -22.21
CA ASN A 4 54.27 6.31 -22.67
C ASN A 4 52.82 6.24 -22.17
N GLY A 5 51.86 6.21 -23.10
CA GLY A 5 50.48 5.80 -22.82
C GLY A 5 49.49 6.93 -22.55
N LEU A 6 48.96 7.54 -23.62
CA LEU A 6 47.64 8.16 -23.54
C LEU A 6 46.63 7.03 -23.25
N ALA A 7 46.18 6.92 -22.00
CA ALA A 7 45.13 5.99 -21.61
C ALA A 7 43.79 6.45 -22.18
N CYS A 8 43.51 6.06 -23.43
CA CYS A 8 42.20 6.25 -24.04
C CYS A 8 41.28 5.12 -23.56
N PRO A 9 40.13 5.42 -22.92
CA PRO A 9 39.13 4.41 -22.61
C PRO A 9 38.41 4.02 -23.92
N CYS A 10 38.93 3.00 -24.60
CA CYS A 10 38.27 2.41 -25.76
C CYS A 10 37.25 1.35 -25.29
N GLU A 11 35.98 1.74 -25.22
CA GLU A 11 34.87 0.81 -24.98
C GLU A 11 34.45 0.15 -26.30
N LEU A 12 34.06 -1.13 -26.26
CA LEU A 12 33.52 -1.83 -27.43
C LEU A 12 32.19 -1.19 -27.88
N GLY A 13 31.97 -1.16 -29.20
CA GLY A 13 30.69 -0.74 -29.78
C GLY A 13 29.51 -1.62 -29.34
N CYS A 14 28.31 -1.04 -29.31
CA CYS A 14 27.07 -1.75 -28.97
C CYS A 14 26.77 -2.93 -29.93
N MET A 15 27.10 -2.74 -31.21
CA MET A 15 27.22 -3.82 -32.18
C MET A 15 28.71 -4.10 -32.39
N ASN A 16 29.16 -5.27 -31.95
CA ASN A 16 30.49 -5.76 -32.23
C ASN A 16 30.41 -7.20 -32.76
N THR A 17 31.17 -7.50 -33.81
CA THR A 17 31.28 -8.83 -34.42
C THR A 17 32.70 -9.31 -34.25
N VAL A 18 32.88 -10.39 -33.50
CA VAL A 18 34.20 -11.03 -33.30
C VAL A 18 34.22 -12.31 -34.10
N TYR A 19 35.26 -12.48 -34.92
CA TYR A 19 35.51 -13.71 -35.68
C TYR A 19 36.60 -14.51 -34.98
N GLU A 20 36.35 -15.80 -34.77
CA GLU A 20 37.35 -16.73 -34.25
C GLU A 20 37.97 -17.49 -35.42
N VAL A 21 39.30 -17.62 -35.44
CA VAL A 21 40.02 -18.30 -36.53
C VAL A 21 40.14 -19.77 -36.19
N GLU A 22 39.48 -20.63 -36.97
CA GLU A 22 39.47 -22.08 -36.71
C GLU A 22 40.73 -22.81 -37.22
N LYS A 23 41.31 -22.38 -38.36
CA LYS A 23 42.46 -23.05 -38.99
C LYS A 23 43.41 -22.02 -39.62
N LEU A 24 44.70 -22.18 -39.33
CA LEU A 24 45.79 -21.46 -39.99
C LEU A 24 46.66 -22.51 -40.68
N GLN A 25 46.74 -22.45 -42.01
CA GLN A 25 47.63 -23.28 -42.80
C GLN A 25 48.81 -22.39 -43.20
N ASP A 26 49.96 -22.60 -42.57
CA ASP A 26 51.18 -21.85 -42.89
C ASP A 26 51.92 -22.56 -44.03
N ALA A 27 52.29 -21.82 -45.07
CA ALA A 27 52.95 -22.38 -46.24
C ALA A 27 54.45 -22.43 -46.02
N GLN A 28 54.97 -23.64 -45.80
CA GLN A 28 56.39 -23.86 -45.60
C GLN A 28 57.08 -24.04 -46.96
N THR A 29 57.39 -22.96 -47.68
CA THR A 29 58.37 -22.93 -48.78
C THR A 29 58.85 -21.50 -49.06
N ASP A 30 60.16 -21.30 -49.07
CA ASP A 30 60.90 -20.06 -49.37
C ASP A 30 60.69 -19.55 -50.82
N GLN A 31 59.46 -19.42 -51.30
CA GLN A 31 59.18 -18.84 -52.62
C GLN A 31 58.08 -17.79 -52.55
N PHE A 32 58.35 -16.74 -53.30
CA PHE A 32 57.74 -15.43 -53.30
C PHE A 32 56.27 -15.48 -53.77
N GLU A 33 55.39 -14.80 -53.02
CA GLU A 33 53.98 -14.51 -53.32
C GLU A 33 53.00 -15.71 -53.42
N GLU A 34 52.60 -16.24 -52.27
CA GLU A 34 51.36 -17.03 -52.17
C GLU A 34 50.13 -16.15 -51.86
N PRO A 35 48.99 -16.36 -52.55
CA PRO A 35 47.76 -15.65 -52.24
C PRO A 35 47.11 -16.18 -50.96
N LEU A 36 46.89 -15.29 -49.99
CA LEU A 36 46.10 -15.56 -48.80
C LEU A 36 44.62 -15.78 -49.18
N GLU A 37 44.13 -17.01 -49.05
CA GLU A 37 42.72 -17.35 -49.23
C GLU A 37 42.00 -17.42 -47.88
N ILE A 38 41.04 -16.50 -47.66
CA ILE A 38 40.15 -16.52 -46.49
C ILE A 38 38.81 -17.13 -46.89
N SER A 39 38.45 -18.26 -46.27
CA SER A 39 37.15 -18.92 -46.49
C SER A 39 36.38 -19.11 -45.18
N PHE A 40 35.05 -19.03 -45.26
CA PHE A 40 34.18 -19.32 -44.12
C PHE A 40 33.93 -20.83 -44.04
N VAL A 41 34.38 -21.47 -42.95
CA VAL A 41 34.17 -22.91 -42.72
C VAL A 41 32.71 -23.20 -42.31
N SER A 42 32.08 -22.28 -41.57
CA SER A 42 30.70 -22.41 -41.10
C SER A 42 29.98 -21.07 -41.01
N TRP A 43 28.64 -21.09 -41.08
CA TRP A 43 27.82 -19.89 -40.87
C TRP A 43 27.81 -19.49 -39.39
N PRO A 44 27.84 -18.19 -39.06
CA PRO A 44 27.87 -17.72 -37.67
C PRO A 44 26.60 -18.13 -36.91
N MET A 45 26.74 -19.08 -35.97
CA MET A 45 25.61 -19.72 -35.27
C MET A 45 25.15 -18.96 -34.02
N VAL A 46 25.99 -18.08 -33.45
CA VAL A 46 25.71 -17.46 -32.14
C VAL A 46 25.60 -15.93 -32.26
N ARG A 47 24.52 -15.37 -31.69
CA ARG A 47 24.33 -13.93 -31.52
C ARG A 47 24.00 -13.64 -30.06
N TYR A 48 24.73 -12.71 -29.46
CA TYR A 48 24.50 -12.25 -28.09
C TYR A 48 23.81 -10.89 -28.10
N ARG A 49 22.76 -10.74 -27.28
CA ARG A 49 22.04 -9.47 -27.09
C ARG A 49 21.97 -9.17 -25.60
N ARG A 50 22.25 -7.91 -25.23
CA ARG A 50 22.05 -7.42 -23.86
C ARG A 50 20.66 -6.82 -23.75
N GLU A 51 19.85 -7.35 -22.86
CA GLU A 51 18.50 -6.85 -22.55
C GLU A 51 18.43 -6.46 -21.07
N VAL A 52 17.65 -5.43 -20.75
CA VAL A 52 17.48 -4.97 -19.36
C VAL A 52 16.46 -5.90 -18.70
N LEU A 53 16.94 -6.78 -17.81
CA LEU A 53 16.08 -7.79 -17.17
C LEU A 53 15.02 -7.20 -16.24
N PHE A 54 15.31 -6.06 -15.60
CA PHE A 54 14.42 -5.41 -14.65
C PHE A 54 14.15 -3.97 -15.05
N GLY A 55 12.96 -3.74 -15.62
CA GLY A 55 12.49 -2.41 -16.02
C GLY A 55 11.49 -1.82 -15.05
N TRP A 56 11.19 -0.52 -15.19
CA TRP A 56 10.18 0.18 -14.38
C TRP A 56 8.80 -0.47 -14.42
N VAL A 57 8.45 -1.07 -15.56
CA VAL A 57 7.18 -1.80 -15.74
C VAL A 57 7.13 -3.04 -14.85
N ASP A 58 8.22 -3.80 -14.77
CA ASP A 58 8.29 -5.02 -13.94
C ASP A 58 8.21 -4.69 -12.45
N LEU A 59 8.87 -3.59 -12.05
CA LEU A 59 8.75 -3.04 -10.69
C LEU A 59 7.30 -2.64 -10.37
N LEU A 60 6.63 -1.94 -11.29
CA LEU A 60 5.25 -1.50 -11.10
C LEU A 60 4.28 -2.69 -11.04
N VAL A 61 4.50 -3.72 -11.86
CA VAL A 61 3.73 -4.97 -11.83
C VAL A 61 3.88 -5.67 -10.47
N ALA A 62 5.11 -5.80 -9.96
CA ALA A 62 5.36 -6.42 -8.67
C ALA A 62 4.70 -5.64 -7.51
N PHE A 63 4.85 -4.32 -7.48
CA PHE A 63 4.23 -3.46 -6.47
C PHE A 63 2.71 -3.46 -6.55
N GLY A 64 2.15 -3.42 -7.76
CA GLY A 64 0.71 -3.46 -7.99
C GLY A 64 0.09 -4.78 -7.50
N GLY A 65 0.79 -5.90 -7.67
CA GLY A 65 0.35 -7.21 -7.17
C GLY A 65 0.17 -7.22 -5.65
N ILE A 66 1.21 -6.84 -4.89
CA ILE A 66 1.12 -6.81 -3.43
C ILE A 66 0.13 -5.76 -2.94
N ALA A 67 0.14 -4.55 -3.50
CA ALA A 67 -0.76 -3.47 -3.08
C ALA A 67 -2.22 -3.85 -3.36
N GLY A 68 -2.48 -4.48 -4.51
CA GLY A 68 -3.80 -5.01 -4.85
C GLY A 68 -4.29 -6.10 -3.89
N LEU A 69 -3.40 -6.99 -3.44
CA LEU A 69 -3.76 -8.00 -2.43
C LEU A 69 -4.08 -7.37 -1.07
N PHE A 70 -3.27 -6.40 -0.61
CA PHE A 70 -3.53 -5.69 0.65
C PHE A 70 -4.83 -4.89 0.60
N LEU A 71 -5.06 -4.12 -0.49
CA LEU A 71 -6.30 -3.36 -0.67
C LEU A 71 -7.51 -4.27 -0.85
N GLY A 72 -7.37 -5.39 -1.57
CA GLY A 72 -8.44 -6.38 -1.74
C GLY A 72 -8.88 -7.00 -0.41
N PHE A 73 -7.92 -7.44 0.42
CA PHE A 73 -8.21 -7.96 1.76
C PHE A 73 -8.82 -6.89 2.67
N SER A 74 -8.26 -5.67 2.65
CA SER A 74 -8.80 -4.54 3.41
C SER A 74 -10.22 -4.18 2.98
N LEU A 75 -10.54 -4.26 1.69
CA LEU A 75 -11.87 -3.96 1.15
C LEU A 75 -12.88 -5.04 1.53
N LEU A 76 -12.52 -6.32 1.37
CA LEU A 76 -13.38 -7.43 1.78
C LEU A 76 -13.69 -7.37 3.28
N SER A 77 -12.67 -7.12 4.11
CA SER A 77 -12.84 -6.92 5.55
C SER A 77 -13.68 -5.68 5.86
N GLY A 78 -13.47 -4.57 5.16
CA GLY A 78 -14.27 -3.36 5.33
C GLY A 78 -15.75 -3.57 4.99
N VAL A 79 -16.05 -4.25 3.88
CA VAL A 79 -17.43 -4.60 3.48
C VAL A 79 -18.08 -5.52 4.51
N GLU A 80 -17.35 -6.50 5.02
CA GLU A 80 -17.84 -7.40 6.07
C GLU A 80 -18.19 -6.62 7.35
N ILE A 81 -17.30 -5.73 7.80
CA ILE A 81 -17.55 -4.86 8.96
C ILE A 81 -18.79 -3.99 8.72
N ILE A 82 -18.89 -3.34 7.57
CA ILE A 82 -20.05 -2.50 7.22
C ILE A 82 -21.33 -3.32 7.21
N TYR A 83 -21.30 -4.53 6.63
CA TYR A 83 -22.45 -5.43 6.54
C TYR A 83 -22.94 -5.87 7.93
N TYR A 84 -22.05 -6.35 8.80
CA TYR A 84 -22.43 -6.71 10.17
C TYR A 84 -22.87 -5.50 10.99
N PHE A 85 -22.23 -4.35 10.80
CA PHE A 85 -22.59 -3.13 11.51
C PHE A 85 -23.98 -2.64 11.10
N THR A 86 -24.28 -2.59 9.81
CA THR A 86 -25.61 -2.21 9.30
C THR A 86 -26.67 -3.24 9.67
N LEU A 87 -26.39 -4.53 9.60
CA LEU A 87 -27.35 -5.57 10.03
C LEU A 87 -27.67 -5.44 11.52
N ARG A 88 -26.66 -5.27 12.39
CA ARG A 88 -26.87 -5.11 13.83
C ARG A 88 -27.57 -3.79 14.17
N ALA A 89 -27.20 -2.69 13.53
CA ALA A 89 -27.83 -1.39 13.72
C ALA A 89 -29.29 -1.41 13.24
N CYS A 90 -29.56 -1.99 12.07
CA CYS A 90 -30.90 -2.11 11.52
C CYS A 90 -31.76 -3.04 12.38
N CYS A 91 -31.25 -4.18 12.83
CA CYS A 91 -31.95 -5.07 13.78
C CYS A 91 -32.26 -4.38 15.11
N MET A 92 -31.35 -3.56 15.65
CA MET A 92 -31.59 -2.80 16.89
C MET A 92 -32.64 -1.71 16.70
N VAL A 93 -32.61 -1.00 15.58
CA VAL A 93 -33.61 0.04 15.24
C VAL A 93 -34.98 -0.57 14.92
N THR A 94 -35.02 -1.78 14.35
CA THR A 94 -36.27 -2.45 13.97
C THR A 94 -36.88 -3.32 15.08
N ASN A 95 -36.11 -3.81 16.07
CA ASN A 95 -36.60 -4.62 17.20
C ASN A 95 -37.32 -3.80 18.29
N ASN A 96 -38.42 -3.13 17.93
CA ASN A 96 -39.27 -2.29 18.78
C ASN A 96 -38.73 -0.87 18.94
N PRO A 97 -39.04 0.05 17.99
CA PRO A 97 -38.71 1.48 18.14
C PRO A 97 -39.28 2.08 19.43
N LYS A 98 -40.37 1.49 19.96
CA LYS A 98 -41.05 1.90 21.19
C LYS A 98 -40.16 1.80 22.43
N ILE A 99 -39.30 0.76 22.54
CA ILE A 99 -38.42 0.57 23.72
C ILE A 99 -37.27 1.57 23.72
N LEU A 100 -36.75 1.94 22.54
CA LEU A 100 -35.69 2.94 22.44
C LEU A 100 -36.24 4.35 22.69
N GLU A 101 -37.47 4.59 22.28
CA GLU A 101 -38.22 5.82 22.58
C GLU A 101 -38.52 5.92 24.09
N GLU A 102 -38.97 4.83 24.73
CA GLU A 102 -39.18 4.73 26.18
C GLU A 102 -37.88 4.85 26.98
N LEU A 103 -36.78 4.22 26.56
CA LEU A 103 -35.46 4.38 27.19
C LEU A 103 -34.94 5.80 27.02
N SER A 104 -35.08 6.41 25.83
CA SER A 104 -34.65 7.80 25.61
C SER A 104 -35.45 8.78 26.47
N GLN A 105 -36.75 8.52 26.70
CA GLN A 105 -37.57 9.26 27.66
C GLN A 105 -37.11 9.02 29.09
N GLU A 106 -36.70 7.79 29.45
CA GLU A 106 -36.11 7.50 30.76
C GLU A 106 -34.70 8.12 30.94
N TYR A 107 -33.94 8.34 29.86
CA TYR A 107 -32.67 9.07 29.86
C TYR A 107 -32.87 10.59 29.93
N ASP A 108 -33.89 11.14 29.26
CA ASP A 108 -34.26 12.56 29.30
C ASP A 108 -34.95 12.92 30.63
N GLN A 109 -35.62 11.95 31.26
CA GLN A 109 -36.19 12.05 32.61
C GLN A 109 -35.20 11.71 33.73
N LYS A 110 -34.10 11.00 33.43
CA LYS A 110 -33.00 10.83 34.37
C LYS A 110 -32.30 12.17 34.51
N ASP A 111 -32.64 12.88 35.58
CA ASP A 111 -31.81 13.96 36.05
C ASP A 111 -30.39 13.41 36.25
N GLU A 112 -29.45 13.83 35.40
CA GLU A 112 -28.04 13.50 35.59
C GLU A 112 -27.66 13.96 37.00
N PRO A 113 -27.15 13.06 37.86
CA PRO A 113 -26.76 13.47 39.19
C PRO A 113 -25.66 14.51 39.01
N VAL A 114 -25.91 15.72 39.48
CA VAL A 114 -24.90 16.78 39.50
C VAL A 114 -23.84 16.32 40.50
N ILE A 115 -22.82 15.61 39.99
CA ILE A 115 -21.65 15.28 40.79
C ILE A 115 -20.96 16.61 41.03
N ASN A 116 -21.14 17.12 42.24
CA ASN A 116 -20.35 18.25 42.71
C ASN A 116 -18.93 17.73 42.91
N LEU A 117 -18.08 17.80 41.87
CA LEU A 117 -16.62 17.64 41.99
C LEU A 117 -15.98 18.86 42.66
N GLY A 118 -16.67 19.42 43.68
CA GLY A 118 -16.05 20.31 44.65
C GLY A 118 -15.32 19.43 45.66
N LEU A 119 -14.00 19.35 45.55
CA LEU A 119 -13.15 18.75 46.58
C LEU A 119 -13.30 19.56 47.87
N LYS A 120 -14.21 19.13 48.75
CA LYS A 120 -14.27 19.61 50.12
C LYS A 120 -13.31 18.73 50.96
N PRO A 121 -12.39 19.33 51.74
CA PRO A 121 -11.51 18.56 52.60
C PRO A 121 -12.31 17.81 53.68
N LEU A 122 -11.89 16.58 53.98
CA LEU A 122 -12.59 15.57 54.80
C LEU A 122 -12.77 15.93 56.30
N TRP A 123 -12.49 17.17 56.71
CA TRP A 123 -12.55 17.61 58.12
C TRP A 123 -13.85 18.33 58.49
N THR A 124 -14.70 18.69 57.53
CA THR A 124 -15.96 19.38 57.86
C THR A 124 -17.05 18.39 58.24
N VAL A 125 -17.35 18.25 59.52
CA VAL A 125 -18.58 17.62 59.99
C VAL A 125 -19.71 18.63 59.74
N GLU A 126 -20.52 18.41 58.71
CA GLU A 126 -21.83 19.07 58.63
C GLU A 126 -22.88 18.09 58.12
N ASN A 127 -23.73 17.65 59.06
CA ASN A 127 -25.02 17.05 58.78
C ASN A 127 -25.86 18.04 57.98
N LYS A 128 -26.29 17.66 56.77
CA LYS A 128 -27.55 18.11 56.18
C LYS A 128 -27.87 17.29 54.93
N GLU A 129 -29.03 16.65 54.97
CA GLU A 129 -29.72 16.07 53.84
C GLU A 129 -29.69 17.07 52.68
N THR A 130 -29.12 16.68 51.54
CA THR A 130 -29.17 17.52 50.34
C THR A 130 -30.50 17.23 49.65
N PRO A 131 -31.43 18.20 49.54
CA PRO A 131 -32.65 18.02 48.80
C PRO A 131 -32.30 17.93 47.31
N VAL A 132 -32.81 16.89 46.66
CA VAL A 132 -32.77 16.74 45.20
C VAL A 132 -33.59 17.90 44.61
N ILE A 133 -32.92 18.92 44.08
CA ILE A 133 -33.58 19.99 43.32
C ILE A 133 -33.60 19.57 41.86
N THR A 134 -34.73 19.02 41.41
CA THR A 134 -35.01 18.76 40.00
C THR A 134 -35.46 20.06 39.34
N LYS A 135 -34.81 20.47 38.24
CA LYS A 135 -35.23 21.63 37.43
C LYS A 135 -35.91 21.14 36.17
N ASN A 136 -37.23 21.30 36.09
CA ASN A 136 -37.97 21.20 34.84
C ASN A 136 -37.62 22.40 33.96
N HIS A 137 -36.93 22.17 32.83
CA HIS A 137 -36.89 23.14 31.74
C HIS A 137 -37.26 22.46 30.43
N GLY A 138 -38.34 22.95 29.83
CA GLY A 138 -38.98 22.32 28.70
C GLY A 138 -38.17 22.32 27.41
N LYS A 139 -38.55 21.33 26.59
CA LYS A 139 -38.71 21.34 25.14
C LYS A 139 -37.50 21.83 24.33
N LYS A 140 -36.81 20.88 23.67
CA LYS A 140 -36.10 21.16 22.41
C LYS A 140 -36.38 20.07 21.37
N GLU A 141 -36.83 20.58 20.23
CA GLU A 141 -37.27 19.94 19.00
C GLU A 141 -36.31 18.86 18.46
N ALA A 142 -36.90 17.78 17.94
CA ALA A 142 -36.19 16.66 17.32
C ALA A 142 -35.45 17.09 16.05
N PHE A 143 -34.13 16.88 16.03
CA PHE A 143 -33.32 16.91 14.81
C PHE A 143 -33.51 15.57 14.09
N ALA A 144 -34.52 15.52 13.22
CA ALA A 144 -34.75 14.41 12.32
C ALA A 144 -33.59 14.32 11.30
N LEU A 145 -32.86 13.21 11.30
CA LEU A 145 -32.03 12.82 10.16
C LEU A 145 -32.90 12.05 9.17
N PRO A 146 -33.09 12.55 7.94
CA PRO A 146 -33.94 11.90 6.96
C PRO A 146 -33.18 10.74 6.31
N PHE A 147 -33.90 9.64 6.10
CA PHE A 147 -33.83 8.79 4.92
C PHE A 147 -32.49 8.09 4.59
N LEU A 148 -32.49 6.76 4.64
CA LEU A 148 -32.54 5.84 3.46
C LEU A 148 -32.16 4.41 3.88
N PRO A 149 -32.51 3.37 3.08
CA PRO A 149 -33.78 3.07 2.42
C PRO A 149 -34.59 1.99 3.16
#